data_AF-A0A1G5GUL8-F1
#
_entry.id   AF-A0A1G5GUL8-F1
#
_cell.length_a   1.000
_cell.length_b   1.000
_cell.length_c   1.000
_cell.angle_alpha   90.00
_cell.angle_beta   90.00
_cell.angle_gamma   90.00
#
_symmetry.space_group_name_H-M   'P 1'
#
loop_
_entity.id
_entity.type
_entity.pdbx_description
1 polymer ?
#
loop_
_entity_poly.entity_id
_entity_poly.type
_entity_poly.pdbx_seq_one_letter_code
_entity_poly.pdbx_strand_id
1 'polypeptide(L)'
;MANNKKTGSKNKRKKFNYIIQIILCVIALSAITFSLFLLVRYYQLRQTANDLQARLDVYTDPEDPYLSRSEADALISEAELKAYEEGHANGENDLLAQIKAQLIDSDSTMDTVKQMYPDELIVVDHDEILFYPILDTLIHHPYADEDFYSDSDGRIKYHGKEASTETWIDVSKFQEKINWSKVADDGIDAAVIRLGYRGYSKGDIMDDDTFEYNIEEALDNGLKVGVYFLTQATSDSEAREEAEYVLDHIRGYRLDCPIVLDVELVGGDEGRGNALSMEERTQYAITFLDTIEAAGYDTCIYGNLKTFLLMLDMSKLEDRSKWFAGYTQTPYFPYAMDIWQYTDTGRVDGISGDVDINIRFVTGE
;
A
#
# COMPACT_ATOMS: atom_id res chain seq x y z
N MET A 1 -9.43 7.94 -89.60
CA MET A 1 -8.46 7.13 -88.84
C MET A 1 -8.70 7.33 -87.35
N ALA A 2 -9.54 6.51 -86.71
CA ALA A 2 -9.80 6.60 -85.28
C ALA A 2 -10.14 5.21 -84.73
N ASN A 3 -9.13 4.41 -84.37
CA ASN A 3 -9.32 3.29 -83.45
C ASN A 3 -7.98 2.74 -82.94
N ASN A 4 -7.38 3.37 -81.92
CA ASN A 4 -6.31 2.69 -81.15
C ASN A 4 -6.07 3.17 -79.71
N LYS A 5 -7.03 3.86 -79.06
CA LYS A 5 -6.86 4.36 -77.66
C LYS A 5 -7.66 3.60 -76.58
N LYS A 6 -8.54 2.65 -76.94
CA LYS A 6 -9.42 1.95 -75.95
C LYS A 6 -8.85 0.64 -75.37
N THR A 7 -7.77 0.09 -75.91
CA THR A 7 -7.21 -1.21 -75.50
C THR A 7 -6.25 -1.12 -74.30
N GLY A 8 -5.52 -0.02 -74.12
CA GLY A 8 -4.56 0.16 -73.01
C GLY A 8 -5.19 0.35 -71.62
N SER A 9 -6.39 0.94 -71.55
CA SER A 9 -7.11 1.19 -70.28
C SER A 9 -7.70 -0.09 -69.66
N LYS A 10 -8.25 -0.99 -70.49
CA LYS A 10 -8.81 -2.28 -70.00
C LYS A 10 -7.75 -3.21 -69.41
N ASN A 11 -6.53 -3.21 -69.98
CA ASN A 11 -5.42 -4.03 -69.46
C ASN A 11 -4.83 -3.51 -68.15
N LYS A 12 -4.76 -2.18 -67.94
CA LYS A 12 -4.34 -1.61 -66.65
C LYS A 12 -5.34 -1.91 -65.54
N ARG A 13 -6.65 -1.83 -65.82
CA ARG A 13 -7.72 -2.13 -64.86
C ARG A 13 -7.76 -3.61 -64.45
N LYS A 14 -7.52 -4.53 -65.41
CA LYS A 14 -7.34 -5.97 -65.10
C LYS A 14 -6.12 -6.23 -64.22
N LYS A 15 -4.95 -5.65 -64.54
CA LYS A 15 -3.73 -5.80 -63.72
C LYS A 15 -3.91 -5.26 -62.30
N PHE A 16 -4.59 -4.13 -62.12
CA PHE A 16 -4.90 -3.56 -60.80
C PHE A 16 -5.81 -4.47 -59.97
N ASN A 17 -6.83 -5.08 -60.57
CA ASN A 17 -7.70 -6.03 -59.88
C ASN A 17 -6.97 -7.31 -59.43
N TYR A 18 -6.01 -7.81 -60.23
CA TYR A 18 -5.19 -8.95 -59.81
C TYR A 18 -4.28 -8.61 -58.62
N ILE A 19 -3.74 -7.39 -58.56
CA ILE A 19 -2.90 -6.95 -57.43
C ILE A 19 -3.72 -6.90 -56.14
N ILE A 20 -4.95 -6.37 -56.19
CA ILE A 20 -5.84 -6.34 -55.00
C ILE A 20 -6.18 -7.76 -54.53
N GLN A 21 -6.48 -8.68 -55.45
CA GLN A 21 -6.76 -10.08 -55.09
C GLN A 21 -5.55 -10.76 -54.44
N ILE A 22 -4.34 -10.50 -54.93
CA ILE A 22 -3.11 -11.02 -54.33
C ILE A 22 -2.91 -10.45 -52.92
N ILE A 23 -3.12 -9.15 -52.71
CA ILE A 23 -3.01 -8.52 -51.38
C ILE A 23 -4.01 -9.13 -50.39
N LEU A 24 -5.27 -9.32 -50.81
CA LEU A 24 -6.29 -9.93 -49.96
C LEU A 24 -5.96 -11.38 -49.59
N CYS A 25 -5.40 -12.16 -50.51
CA CYS A 25 -4.92 -13.50 -50.22
C CYS A 25 -3.75 -13.51 -49.23
N VAL A 26 -2.82 -12.56 -49.33
CA VAL A 26 -1.69 -12.43 -48.38
C VAL A 26 -2.20 -12.06 -46.98
N ILE A 27 -3.17 -11.14 -46.88
CA ILE A 27 -3.78 -10.76 -45.60
C ILE A 27 -4.48 -11.96 -44.96
N ALA A 28 -5.28 -12.71 -45.74
CA ALA A 28 -5.96 -13.91 -45.25
C ALA A 28 -4.97 -14.99 -44.78
N LEU A 29 -3.88 -15.22 -45.53
CA LEU A 29 -2.83 -16.15 -45.13
C LEU A 29 -2.13 -15.69 -43.84
N SER A 30 -1.84 -14.39 -43.70
CA SER A 30 -1.22 -13.84 -42.50
C SER A 30 -2.11 -13.97 -41.25
N ALA A 31 -3.43 -13.78 -41.40
CA ALA A 31 -4.39 -13.95 -40.32
C ALA A 31 -4.48 -15.42 -39.89
N ILE A 32 -4.50 -16.36 -40.84
CA ILE A 32 -4.53 -17.80 -40.54
C ILE A 32 -3.25 -18.23 -39.84
N THR A 33 -2.08 -17.76 -40.27
CA THR A 33 -0.81 -18.06 -39.60
C THR A 33 -0.75 -17.47 -38.19
N PHE A 34 -1.30 -16.27 -37.98
CA PHE A 34 -1.37 -15.64 -36.66
C PHE A 34 -2.34 -16.39 -35.73
N SER A 35 -3.51 -16.81 -36.23
CA SER A 35 -4.44 -17.63 -35.46
C SER A 35 -3.85 -18.99 -35.08
N LEU A 36 -3.10 -19.63 -35.99
CA LEU A 36 -2.37 -20.87 -35.68
C LEU A 36 -1.29 -20.65 -34.61
N PHE A 37 -0.57 -19.53 -34.68
CA PHE A 37 0.40 -19.14 -33.66
C PHE A 37 -0.25 -18.94 -32.29
N LEU A 38 -1.37 -18.23 -32.22
CA LEU A 38 -2.14 -18.05 -30.97
C LEU A 38 -2.64 -19.39 -30.42
N LEU A 39 -3.05 -20.31 -31.29
CA LEU A 39 -3.53 -21.63 -30.88
C LEU A 39 -2.40 -22.49 -30.30
N VAL A 40 -1.19 -22.41 -30.89
CA VAL A 40 0.01 -23.06 -30.35
C VAL A 40 0.42 -22.43 -29.01
N ARG A 41 0.40 -21.10 -28.89
CA ARG A 41 0.72 -20.39 -27.63
C ARG A 41 -0.28 -20.72 -26.53
N TYR A 42 -1.57 -20.76 -26.86
CA TYR A 42 -2.63 -21.19 -25.94
C TYR A 42 -2.39 -22.62 -25.43
N TYR A 43 -1.99 -23.53 -26.32
CA TYR A 43 -1.70 -24.92 -25.93
C TYR A 43 -0.44 -25.03 -25.05
N GLN A 44 0.59 -24.22 -25.33
CA GLN A 44 1.80 -24.12 -24.52
C GLN A 44 1.49 -23.57 -23.12
N LEU A 45 0.77 -22.45 -23.04
CA LEU A 45 0.33 -21.85 -21.77
C LEU A 45 -0.51 -22.82 -20.94
N ARG A 46 -1.41 -23.57 -21.59
CA ARG A 46 -2.21 -24.60 -20.93
C ARG A 46 -1.37 -25.77 -20.42
N GLN A 47 -0.32 -26.17 -21.14
CA GLN A 47 0.63 -27.16 -20.63
C GLN A 47 1.44 -26.62 -19.46
N THR A 48 1.95 -25.40 -19.53
CA THR A 48 2.68 -24.76 -18.42
C THR A 48 1.81 -24.62 -17.18
N ALA A 49 0.54 -24.21 -17.33
CA ALA A 49 -0.40 -24.13 -16.22
C ALA A 49 -0.66 -25.50 -15.57
N ASN A 50 -0.81 -26.56 -16.38
CA ASN A 50 -0.98 -27.92 -15.87
C ASN A 50 0.30 -28.44 -15.17
N ASP A 51 1.48 -28.12 -15.70
CA ASP A 51 2.76 -28.47 -15.06
C ASP A 51 2.96 -27.69 -13.76
N LEU A 52 2.56 -26.42 -13.71
CA LEU A 52 2.59 -25.62 -12.49
C LEU A 52 1.64 -26.19 -11.44
N GLN A 53 0.44 -26.58 -11.84
CA GLN A 53 -0.54 -27.21 -10.95
C GLN A 53 -0.03 -28.55 -10.42
N ALA A 54 0.56 -29.39 -11.29
CA ALA A 54 1.16 -30.66 -10.87
C ALA A 54 2.36 -30.44 -9.93
N ARG A 55 3.12 -29.35 -10.09
CA ARG A 55 4.17 -28.95 -9.15
C ARG A 55 3.59 -28.44 -7.84
N LEU A 56 2.52 -27.66 -7.86
CA LEU A 56 1.79 -27.19 -6.68
C LEU A 56 1.24 -28.36 -5.85
N ASP A 57 0.71 -29.38 -6.52
CA ASP A 57 0.19 -30.59 -5.87
C ASP A 57 1.32 -31.40 -5.20
N VAL A 58 2.56 -31.34 -5.73
CA VAL A 58 3.77 -31.91 -5.10
C VAL A 58 4.19 -31.10 -3.85
N TYR A 59 3.90 -29.80 -3.78
CA TYR A 59 4.13 -28.97 -2.58
C TYR A 59 3.08 -29.17 -1.48
N THR A 60 2.00 -29.92 -1.75
CA THR A 60 0.93 -30.21 -0.77
C THR A 60 1.08 -31.57 -0.06
N ASP A 61 2.19 -32.30 -0.26
CA ASP A 61 2.48 -33.53 0.49
C ASP A 61 3.05 -33.20 1.89
N PRO A 62 2.45 -33.65 3.02
CA PRO A 62 2.77 -33.12 4.35
C PRO A 62 4.08 -33.62 5.00
N GLU A 63 4.94 -34.36 4.31
CA GLU A 63 6.16 -34.92 4.92
C GLU A 63 7.46 -34.61 4.14
N ASP A 64 8.30 -33.76 4.76
CA ASP A 64 9.75 -33.54 4.58
C ASP A 64 10.20 -32.32 3.71
N PRO A 65 10.96 -31.33 4.26
CA PRO A 65 11.18 -30.02 3.64
C PRO A 65 12.59 -29.78 3.04
N TYR A 66 12.65 -28.75 2.21
CA TYR A 66 13.83 -28.02 1.68
C TYR A 66 14.49 -28.55 0.40
N LEU A 67 14.11 -27.92 -0.71
CA LEU A 67 15.03 -27.60 -1.81
C LEU A 67 16.04 -26.57 -1.28
N SER A 68 17.34 -26.74 -1.56
CA SER A 68 18.35 -25.84 -1.01
C SER A 68 18.24 -24.43 -1.61
N ARG A 69 18.46 -23.38 -0.81
CA ARG A 69 18.39 -21.96 -1.21
C ARG A 69 19.20 -21.67 -2.48
N SER A 70 20.33 -22.36 -2.68
CA SER A 70 21.16 -22.27 -3.88
C SER A 70 20.51 -22.81 -5.16
N GLU A 71 19.61 -23.78 -5.04
CA GLU A 71 18.86 -24.32 -6.19
C GLU A 71 17.67 -23.43 -6.53
N ALA A 72 17.03 -22.83 -5.53
CA ALA A 72 15.97 -21.82 -5.74
C ALA A 72 16.54 -20.56 -6.41
N ASP A 73 17.67 -20.05 -5.94
CA ASP A 73 18.33 -18.86 -6.51
C ASP A 73 18.82 -19.13 -7.95
N ALA A 74 19.32 -20.33 -8.24
CA ALA A 74 19.75 -20.72 -9.59
C ALA A 74 18.56 -20.82 -10.57
N LEU A 75 17.41 -21.30 -10.11
CA LEU A 75 16.19 -21.40 -10.92
C LEU A 75 15.55 -20.03 -11.17
N ILE A 76 15.58 -19.13 -10.19
CA ILE A 76 15.14 -17.74 -10.35
C ILE A 76 16.05 -17.02 -11.34
N SER A 77 17.37 -17.17 -11.20
CA SER A 77 18.32 -16.52 -12.10
C SER A 77 18.26 -17.07 -13.53
N GLU A 78 18.00 -18.37 -13.73
CA GLU A 78 17.77 -18.94 -15.07
C GLU A 78 16.42 -18.49 -15.67
N ALA A 79 15.38 -18.34 -14.84
CA ALA A 79 14.07 -17.85 -15.27
C ALA A 79 14.11 -16.37 -15.65
N GLU A 80 14.85 -15.54 -14.90
CA GLU A 80 15.11 -14.14 -15.20
C GLU A 80 15.93 -13.99 -16.50
N LEU A 81 16.96 -14.82 -16.68
CA LEU A 81 17.77 -14.81 -17.90
C LEU A 81 16.96 -15.22 -19.14
N LYS A 82 16.09 -16.23 -19.02
CA LYS A 82 15.18 -16.63 -20.11
C LYS A 82 14.13 -15.57 -20.40
N ALA A 83 13.56 -14.92 -19.39
CA ALA A 83 12.62 -13.81 -19.56
C ALA A 83 13.29 -12.61 -20.25
N TYR A 84 14.56 -12.36 -19.93
CA TYR A 84 15.38 -11.32 -20.57
C TYR A 84 15.72 -11.65 -22.04
N GLU A 85 16.08 -12.89 -22.35
CA GLU A 85 16.40 -13.33 -23.72
C GLU A 85 15.14 -13.41 -24.62
N GLU A 86 14.01 -13.87 -24.09
CA GLU A 86 12.74 -13.95 -24.82
C GLU A 86 12.08 -12.56 -25.00
N GLY A 87 12.25 -11.66 -24.03
CA GLY A 87 11.74 -10.29 -24.08
C GLY A 87 12.46 -9.39 -25.09
N HIS A 88 13.69 -9.73 -25.50
CA HIS A 88 14.45 -8.92 -26.45
C HIS A 88 14.10 -9.20 -27.93
N ALA A 89 13.39 -10.30 -28.22
CA ALA A 89 13.11 -10.75 -29.58
C ALA A 89 11.79 -10.24 -30.18
N ASN A 90 10.82 -9.81 -29.36
CA ASN A 90 9.52 -9.32 -29.83
C ASN A 90 9.18 -8.01 -29.11
N GLY A 91 9.06 -6.92 -29.87
CA GLY A 91 8.81 -5.55 -29.39
C GLY A 91 7.44 -5.27 -28.74
N GLU A 92 6.90 -6.22 -27.96
CA GLU A 92 5.69 -6.03 -27.14
C GLU A 92 5.98 -5.29 -25.82
N ASN A 93 7.24 -5.22 -25.38
CA ASN A 93 7.61 -4.48 -24.18
C ASN A 93 7.53 -2.95 -24.32
N ASP A 94 7.55 -2.40 -25.54
CA ASP A 94 7.49 -0.94 -25.71
C ASP A 94 6.06 -0.40 -25.53
N LEU A 95 5.03 -1.19 -25.89
CA LEU A 95 3.63 -0.81 -25.69
C LEU A 95 3.19 -1.04 -24.24
N LEU A 96 3.59 -2.16 -23.62
CA LEU A 96 3.26 -2.43 -22.21
C LEU A 96 4.03 -1.47 -21.29
N ALA A 97 5.28 -1.13 -21.60
CA ALA A 97 6.03 -0.10 -20.88
C ALA A 97 5.48 1.31 -21.13
N GLN A 98 4.98 1.63 -22.34
CA GLN A 98 4.30 2.90 -22.61
C GLN A 98 2.93 2.99 -21.92
N ILE A 99 2.18 1.88 -21.85
CA ILE A 99 0.94 1.82 -21.06
C ILE A 99 1.28 1.96 -19.58
N LYS A 100 2.28 1.25 -19.05
CA LYS A 100 2.77 1.43 -17.66
C LYS A 100 3.25 2.86 -17.39
N ALA A 101 4.00 3.47 -18.30
CA ALA A 101 4.44 4.86 -18.17
C ALA A 101 3.29 5.87 -18.26
N GLN A 102 2.22 5.56 -19.01
CA GLN A 102 0.98 6.35 -19.02
C GLN A 102 0.08 6.06 -17.80
N LEU A 103 0.20 4.88 -17.18
CA LEU A 103 -0.55 4.51 -15.98
C LEU A 103 -0.03 5.25 -14.72
N ILE A 104 1.24 5.68 -14.74
CA ILE A 104 1.91 6.35 -13.62
C ILE A 104 1.54 7.85 -13.51
N ASP A 105 0.88 8.46 -14.50
CA ASP A 105 0.76 9.94 -14.60
C ASP A 105 -0.63 10.53 -14.27
N SER A 106 -1.59 9.78 -13.72
CA SER A 106 -2.83 10.38 -13.16
C SER A 106 -3.61 9.46 -12.22
N ASP A 107 -4.16 10.00 -11.13
CA ASP A 107 -5.02 9.30 -10.15
C ASP A 107 -6.14 8.48 -10.81
N SER A 108 -6.75 8.99 -11.88
CA SER A 108 -7.82 8.30 -12.63
C SER A 108 -7.40 6.94 -13.19
N THR A 109 -6.10 6.78 -13.44
CA THR A 109 -5.57 5.57 -14.03
C THR A 109 -5.39 4.47 -12.99
N MET A 110 -4.94 4.83 -11.79
CA MET A 110 -4.82 3.89 -10.67
C MET A 110 -6.21 3.36 -10.26
N ASP A 111 -7.22 4.22 -10.22
CA ASP A 111 -8.60 3.80 -9.95
C ASP A 111 -9.13 2.81 -10.99
N THR A 112 -8.76 3.01 -12.25
CA THR A 112 -9.12 2.08 -13.33
C THR A 112 -8.44 0.73 -13.12
N VAL A 113 -7.17 0.69 -12.70
CA VAL A 113 -6.47 -0.58 -12.39
C VAL A 113 -7.15 -1.28 -11.22
N LYS A 114 -7.42 -0.57 -10.12
CA LYS A 114 -8.12 -1.14 -8.95
C LYS A 114 -9.46 -1.78 -9.32
N GLN A 115 -10.24 -1.15 -10.21
CA GLN A 115 -11.51 -1.71 -10.69
C GLN A 115 -11.36 -2.98 -11.55
N MET A 116 -10.23 -3.17 -12.24
CA MET A 116 -9.98 -4.37 -13.04
C MET A 116 -9.54 -5.57 -12.19
N TYR A 117 -9.00 -5.32 -10.99
CA TYR A 117 -8.45 -6.32 -10.08
C TYR A 117 -9.11 -6.21 -8.70
N PRO A 118 -10.43 -6.48 -8.60
CA PRO A 118 -11.18 -6.26 -7.36
C PRO A 118 -10.78 -7.20 -6.20
N ASP A 119 -10.11 -8.31 -6.52
CA ASP A 119 -9.65 -9.31 -5.54
C ASP A 119 -8.16 -9.09 -5.15
N GLU A 120 -7.53 -8.00 -5.60
CA GLU A 120 -6.13 -7.68 -5.34
C GLU A 120 -5.93 -6.23 -4.87
N LEU A 121 -5.01 -6.05 -3.93
CA LEU A 121 -4.47 -4.76 -3.51
C LEU A 121 -3.33 -4.36 -4.42
N ILE A 122 -3.43 -3.15 -4.95
CA ILE A 122 -2.44 -2.56 -5.84
C ILE A 122 -1.53 -1.66 -5.02
N VAL A 123 -0.25 -2.05 -4.92
CA VAL A 123 0.77 -1.33 -4.16
C VAL A 123 1.81 -0.80 -5.14
N VAL A 124 2.19 0.47 -5.00
CA VAL A 124 3.32 1.03 -5.73
C VAL A 124 4.57 0.97 -4.86
N ASP A 125 5.64 0.35 -5.36
CA ASP A 125 6.92 0.26 -4.68
C ASP A 125 8.09 0.51 -5.65
N HIS A 126 8.95 1.49 -5.39
CA HIS A 126 10.12 1.84 -6.22
C HIS A 126 9.84 1.82 -7.74
N ASP A 127 8.76 2.48 -8.17
CA ASP A 127 8.28 2.55 -9.56
C ASP A 127 7.71 1.23 -10.14
N GLU A 128 7.57 0.19 -9.31
CA GLU A 128 6.88 -1.05 -9.65
C GLU A 128 5.45 -1.06 -9.11
N ILE A 129 4.55 -1.72 -9.84
CA ILE A 129 3.17 -1.97 -9.41
C ILE A 129 3.09 -3.44 -9.00
N LEU A 130 2.82 -3.67 -7.73
CA LEU A 130 2.65 -4.98 -7.13
C LEU A 130 1.15 -5.27 -6.95
N PHE A 131 0.76 -6.51 -7.26
CA PHE A 131 -0.59 -7.03 -7.10
C PHE A 131 -0.55 -8.02 -5.95
N TYR A 132 -1.25 -7.72 -4.87
CA TYR A 132 -1.27 -8.53 -3.66
C TYR A 132 -2.67 -9.10 -3.46
N PRO A 133 -2.86 -10.43 -3.40
CA PRO A 133 -4.20 -11.00 -3.22
C PRO A 133 -4.82 -10.55 -1.90
N ILE A 134 -6.09 -10.17 -1.93
CA ILE A 134 -6.85 -9.93 -0.70
C ILE A 134 -7.01 -11.27 0.04
N LEU A 135 -6.63 -11.30 1.31
CA LEU A 135 -6.63 -12.49 2.13
C LEU A 135 -7.94 -12.61 2.91
N ASP A 136 -8.79 -13.57 2.52
CA ASP A 136 -10.04 -13.87 3.23
C ASP A 136 -9.81 -14.45 4.65
N THR A 137 -8.58 -14.85 4.95
CA THR A 137 -8.19 -15.37 6.27
C THR A 137 -8.00 -14.27 7.31
N LEU A 138 -7.74 -13.04 6.87
CA LEU A 138 -7.65 -11.88 7.76
C LEU A 138 -9.07 -11.33 8.00
N ILE A 139 -9.27 -10.61 9.10
CA ILE A 139 -10.55 -9.98 9.43
C ILE A 139 -10.72 -8.75 8.56
N HIS A 140 -11.87 -8.62 7.88
CA HIS A 140 -12.21 -7.47 7.04
C HIS A 140 -12.95 -6.41 7.84
N HIS A 141 -12.77 -5.13 7.48
CA HIS A 141 -13.57 -4.07 8.08
C HIS A 141 -15.02 -4.12 7.57
N PRO A 142 -16.00 -3.69 8.37
CA PRO A 142 -17.40 -3.74 7.98
C PRO A 142 -17.88 -2.51 7.19
N TYR A 143 -17.01 -1.52 6.97
CA TYR A 143 -17.39 -0.21 6.42
C TYR A 143 -17.73 -0.28 4.93
N ALA A 144 -18.89 0.26 4.55
CA ALA A 144 -19.31 0.42 3.17
C ALA A 144 -18.92 1.81 2.64
N ASP A 145 -18.47 1.90 1.39
CA ASP A 145 -18.03 3.15 0.76
C ASP A 145 -19.11 4.24 0.79
N GLU A 146 -20.38 3.86 0.58
CA GLU A 146 -21.52 4.78 0.57
C GLU A 146 -21.84 5.43 1.92
N ASP A 147 -21.30 4.90 3.02
CA ASP A 147 -21.52 5.44 4.37
C ASP A 147 -20.54 6.57 4.72
N PHE A 148 -19.55 6.84 3.85
CA PHE A 148 -18.60 7.95 3.99
C PHE A 148 -19.07 9.20 3.23
N TYR A 149 -18.88 10.37 3.83
CA TYR A 149 -19.20 11.66 3.22
C TYR A 149 -18.33 12.77 3.81
N SER A 150 -18.17 13.88 3.08
CA SER A 150 -17.50 15.07 3.61
C SER A 150 -18.52 16.01 4.27
N ASP A 151 -18.17 16.55 5.44
CA ASP A 151 -18.96 17.58 6.11
C ASP A 151 -18.76 18.98 5.50
N SER A 152 -19.32 20.02 6.13
CA SER A 152 -19.22 21.41 5.67
C SER A 152 -17.79 21.95 5.64
N ASP A 153 -16.90 21.39 6.45
CA ASP A 153 -15.51 21.81 6.60
C ASP A 153 -14.58 20.93 5.75
N GLY A 154 -15.15 20.02 4.96
CA GLY A 154 -14.43 19.13 4.05
C GLY A 154 -13.84 17.90 4.75
N ARG A 155 -14.15 17.67 6.03
CA ARG A 155 -13.66 16.52 6.79
C ARG A 155 -14.49 15.29 6.47
N ILE A 156 -13.83 14.16 6.29
CA ILE A 156 -14.53 12.89 6.08
C ILE A 156 -15.22 12.49 7.39
N LYS A 157 -16.48 12.08 7.26
CA LYS A 157 -17.33 11.53 8.31
C LYS A 157 -17.90 10.20 7.83
N TYR A 158 -18.32 9.38 8.79
CA TYR A 158 -18.97 8.09 8.54
C TYR A 158 -20.31 8.05 9.26
N HIS A 159 -21.34 7.51 8.60
CA HIS A 159 -22.66 7.31 9.15
C HIS A 159 -23.22 5.92 8.79
N GLY A 160 -22.46 4.88 9.10
CA GLY A 160 -22.95 3.51 9.06
C GLY A 160 -23.54 3.06 10.39
N LYS A 161 -24.22 1.90 10.39
CA LYS A 161 -24.78 1.29 11.61
C LYS A 161 -23.71 0.66 12.52
N GLU A 162 -22.53 0.42 11.97
CA GLU A 162 -21.48 -0.40 12.57
C GLU A 162 -20.66 0.35 13.62
N ALA A 163 -20.53 1.68 13.47
CA ALA A 163 -19.69 2.49 14.34
C ALA A 163 -20.14 3.95 14.37
N SER A 164 -19.91 4.61 15.51
CA SER A 164 -19.78 6.07 15.57
C SER A 164 -18.34 6.48 15.24
N THR A 165 -18.08 7.76 14.99
CA THR A 165 -16.72 8.22 14.67
C THR A 165 -16.30 9.44 15.46
N GLU A 166 -15.02 9.49 15.80
CA GLU A 166 -14.33 10.64 16.37
C GLU A 166 -13.33 11.20 15.35
N THR A 167 -13.15 12.52 15.36
CA THR A 167 -12.19 13.24 14.53
C THR A 167 -10.91 13.43 15.32
N TRP A 168 -9.87 12.75 14.88
CA TRP A 168 -8.57 12.76 15.54
C TRP A 168 -7.57 13.51 14.66
N ILE A 169 -6.56 14.12 15.28
CA ILE A 169 -5.37 14.63 14.59
C ILE A 169 -4.13 13.95 15.13
N ASP A 170 -3.07 13.96 14.35
CA ASP A 170 -1.74 13.64 14.86
C ASP A 170 -0.76 14.76 14.54
N VAL A 171 0.10 15.05 15.51
CA VAL A 171 0.94 16.25 15.50
C VAL A 171 2.33 15.97 16.04
N SER A 172 3.26 16.79 15.58
CA SER A 172 4.65 16.76 16.00
C SER A 172 5.23 18.18 15.93
N LYS A 173 6.55 18.31 16.06
CA LYS A 173 7.24 19.60 15.85
C LYS A 173 6.96 20.27 14.49
N PHE A 174 6.48 19.52 13.50
CA PHE A 174 6.20 20.04 12.16
C PHE A 174 4.98 20.97 12.12
N GLN A 175 4.07 20.88 13.09
CA GLN A 175 2.94 21.80 13.24
C GLN A 175 3.31 23.08 14.01
N GLU A 176 4.59 23.25 14.35
CA GLU A 176 5.13 24.40 15.08
C GLU A 176 4.34 24.70 16.37
N LYS A 177 3.90 25.95 16.56
CA LYS A 177 3.12 26.35 17.74
C LYS A 177 1.62 26.23 17.44
N ILE A 178 0.97 25.31 18.15
CA ILE A 178 -0.46 25.05 18.06
C ILE A 178 -1.23 25.90 19.08
N ASN A 179 -2.40 26.43 18.70
CA ASN A 179 -3.36 27.00 19.62
C ASN A 179 -4.43 25.96 19.96
N TRP A 180 -4.22 25.21 21.04
CA TRP A 180 -5.05 24.07 21.44
C TRP A 180 -6.50 24.44 21.82
N SER A 181 -6.74 25.64 22.35
CA SER A 181 -8.11 26.13 22.59
C SER A 181 -8.90 26.26 21.30
N LYS A 182 -8.27 26.72 20.21
CA LYS A 182 -8.91 26.80 18.89
C LYS A 182 -9.12 25.42 18.28
N VAL A 183 -8.17 24.50 18.46
CA VAL A 183 -8.29 23.10 18.01
C VAL A 183 -9.49 22.42 18.66
N ALA A 184 -9.66 22.61 19.97
CA ALA A 184 -10.82 22.11 20.72
C ALA A 184 -12.14 22.72 20.19
N ASP A 185 -12.17 24.04 20.02
CA ASP A 185 -13.35 24.77 19.51
C ASP A 185 -13.71 24.39 18.06
N ASP A 186 -12.75 23.88 17.29
CA ASP A 186 -12.92 23.40 15.91
C ASP A 186 -13.42 21.95 15.83
N GLY A 187 -13.77 21.33 16.96
CA GLY A 187 -14.42 20.02 17.00
C GLY A 187 -13.50 18.83 16.81
N ILE A 188 -12.22 18.96 17.18
CA ILE A 188 -11.29 17.83 17.28
C ILE A 188 -11.51 17.10 18.60
N ASP A 189 -11.70 15.78 18.53
CA ASP A 189 -12.01 14.94 19.69
C ASP A 189 -10.74 14.46 20.42
N ALA A 190 -9.67 14.17 19.65
CA ALA A 190 -8.42 13.66 20.19
C ALA A 190 -7.19 14.08 19.39
N ALA A 191 -6.03 14.05 20.04
CA ALA A 191 -4.73 14.23 19.42
C ALA A 191 -3.76 13.09 19.77
N VAL A 192 -3.08 12.52 18.77
CA VAL A 192 -1.97 11.59 18.96
C VAL A 192 -0.65 12.33 18.72
N ILE A 193 0.16 12.47 19.76
CA ILE A 193 1.28 13.41 19.78
C ILE A 193 2.59 12.64 19.62
N ARG A 194 3.47 13.08 18.72
CA ARG A 194 4.80 12.46 18.62
C ARG A 194 5.55 12.67 19.91
N LEU A 195 5.95 11.57 20.54
CA LEU A 195 6.81 11.61 21.71
C LEU A 195 8.27 11.67 21.29
N GLY A 196 8.64 10.83 20.33
CA GLY A 196 10.02 10.74 19.86
C GLY A 196 10.17 9.77 18.71
N TYR A 197 11.42 9.51 18.36
CA TYR A 197 11.79 8.61 17.30
C TYR A 197 13.18 8.03 17.55
N ARG A 198 13.45 6.86 16.97
CA ARG A 198 14.83 6.36 16.89
C ARG A 198 15.49 6.85 15.61
N GLY A 199 16.68 7.44 15.75
CA GLY A 199 17.42 8.02 14.63
C GLY A 199 17.85 7.01 13.57
N TYR A 200 17.76 7.42 12.29
CA TYR A 200 17.94 6.58 11.11
C TYR A 200 19.34 5.96 10.96
N SER A 201 20.39 6.63 11.47
CA SER A 201 21.78 6.20 11.29
C SER A 201 22.35 5.52 12.53
N LYS A 202 22.61 6.28 13.59
CA LYS A 202 23.25 5.78 14.82
C LYS A 202 22.30 5.00 15.73
N GLY A 203 20.99 5.16 15.55
CA GLY A 203 19.99 4.54 16.40
C GLY A 203 19.80 5.21 17.76
N ASP A 204 20.28 6.44 17.96
CA ASP A 204 20.00 7.18 19.19
C ASP A 204 18.49 7.51 19.26
N ILE A 205 17.87 7.38 20.44
CA ILE A 205 16.50 7.86 20.67
C ILE A 205 16.53 9.39 20.82
N MET A 206 15.60 10.05 20.15
CA MET A 206 15.45 11.51 20.12
C MET A 206 14.01 11.88 20.49
N ASP A 207 13.87 12.93 21.31
CA ASP A 207 12.58 13.54 21.59
C ASP A 207 12.03 14.32 20.39
N ASP A 208 10.70 14.43 20.35
CA ASP A 208 10.07 15.55 19.68
C ASP A 208 10.09 16.77 20.61
N ASP A 209 10.81 17.83 20.21
CA ASP A 209 10.98 19.05 21.03
C ASP A 209 9.66 19.76 21.40
N THR A 210 8.53 19.39 20.78
CA THR A 210 7.20 19.94 21.09
C THR A 210 6.31 19.02 21.93
N PHE A 211 6.77 17.80 22.25
CA PHE A 211 5.99 16.78 22.95
C PHE A 211 5.35 17.31 24.24
N GLU A 212 6.16 17.81 25.18
CA GLU A 212 5.67 18.27 26.50
C GLU A 212 4.62 19.39 26.36
N TYR A 213 4.89 20.39 25.50
CA TYR A 213 3.95 21.48 25.25
C TYR A 213 2.62 20.95 24.69
N ASN A 214 2.69 20.05 23.71
CA ASN A 214 1.51 19.54 23.03
C ASN A 214 0.66 18.66 23.95
N ILE A 215 1.27 17.76 24.72
CA ILE A 215 0.53 16.86 25.61
C ILE A 215 -0.16 17.62 26.75
N GLU A 216 0.54 18.58 27.36
CA GLU A 216 -0.04 19.40 28.44
C GLU A 216 -1.19 20.26 27.94
N GLU A 217 -1.00 20.99 26.83
CA GLU A 217 -2.02 21.92 26.33
C GLU A 217 -3.22 21.21 25.70
N ALA A 218 -3.02 20.05 25.05
CA ALA A 218 -4.14 19.25 24.55
C ALA A 218 -5.02 18.75 25.70
N LEU A 219 -4.40 18.23 26.77
CA LEU A 219 -5.12 17.79 27.98
C LEU A 219 -5.81 18.95 28.69
N ASP A 220 -5.14 20.09 28.84
CA ASP A 220 -5.70 21.29 29.51
C ASP A 220 -6.89 21.89 28.75
N ASN A 221 -6.95 21.69 27.43
CA ASN A 221 -8.10 22.07 26.59
C ASN A 221 -9.14 20.95 26.42
N GLY A 222 -8.99 19.83 27.15
CA GLY A 222 -10.00 18.78 27.28
C GLY A 222 -10.06 17.79 26.12
N LEU A 223 -9.05 17.74 25.26
CA LEU A 223 -8.95 16.70 24.23
C LEU A 223 -8.54 15.37 24.86
N LYS A 224 -8.96 14.26 24.25
CA LYS A 224 -8.35 12.96 24.52
C LYS A 224 -6.95 12.93 23.92
N VAL A 225 -6.00 12.27 24.59
CA VAL A 225 -4.62 12.24 24.13
C VAL A 225 -4.06 10.82 24.08
N GLY A 226 -3.32 10.56 23.01
CA GLY A 226 -2.43 9.41 22.82
C GLY A 226 -1.05 9.89 22.39
N VAL A 227 -0.11 8.96 22.24
CA VAL A 227 1.25 9.30 21.78
C VAL A 227 1.71 8.32 20.72
N TYR A 228 2.62 8.76 19.85
CA TYR A 228 3.28 7.85 18.91
C TYR A 228 4.80 7.95 18.97
N PHE A 229 5.45 6.84 18.60
CA PHE A 229 6.90 6.72 18.52
C PHE A 229 7.30 6.12 17.17
N LEU A 230 8.11 6.85 16.40
CA LEU A 230 8.63 6.39 15.11
C LEU A 230 9.83 5.46 15.33
N THR A 231 9.64 4.18 15.01
CA THR A 231 10.65 3.16 15.28
C THR A 231 11.71 3.07 14.19
N GLN A 232 12.93 2.78 14.61
CA GLN A 232 14.00 2.26 13.77
C GLN A 232 14.73 1.12 14.50
N ALA A 233 14.06 0.42 15.42
CA ALA A 233 14.65 -0.69 16.14
C ALA A 233 15.15 -1.76 15.16
N THR A 234 16.35 -2.26 15.39
CA THR A 234 16.98 -3.34 14.60
C THR A 234 17.23 -4.59 15.45
N SER A 235 16.63 -4.62 16.64
CA SER A 235 16.70 -5.74 17.59
C SER A 235 15.57 -5.65 18.62
N ASP A 236 15.23 -6.77 19.26
CA ASP A 236 14.30 -6.80 20.39
C ASP A 236 14.76 -5.95 21.58
N SER A 237 16.07 -5.77 21.75
CA SER A 237 16.61 -4.92 22.81
C SER A 237 16.26 -3.46 22.57
N GLU A 238 16.39 -3.01 21.33
CA GLU A 238 16.09 -1.62 20.95
C GLU A 238 14.58 -1.37 20.90
N ALA A 239 13.77 -2.34 20.45
CA ALA A 239 12.31 -2.23 20.49
C ALA A 239 11.80 -2.09 21.93
N ARG A 240 12.38 -2.86 22.86
CA ARG A 240 12.08 -2.72 24.30
C ARG A 240 12.57 -1.39 24.86
N GLU A 241 13.75 -0.93 24.47
CA GLU A 241 14.28 0.39 24.87
C GLU A 241 13.34 1.52 24.39
N GLU A 242 12.81 1.45 23.17
CA GLU A 242 11.82 2.40 22.66
C GLU A 242 10.53 2.38 23.51
N ALA A 243 10.01 1.19 23.83
CA ALA A 243 8.82 1.06 24.67
C ALA A 243 9.05 1.60 26.10
N GLU A 244 10.17 1.24 26.73
CA GLU A 244 10.54 1.73 28.06
C GLU A 244 10.73 3.25 28.06
N TYR A 245 11.29 3.82 26.99
CA TYR A 245 11.41 5.25 26.80
C TYR A 245 10.04 5.95 26.79
N VAL A 246 9.11 5.43 25.99
CA VAL A 246 7.73 5.95 25.94
C VAL A 246 7.08 5.87 27.32
N LEU A 247 7.15 4.71 27.99
CA LEU A 247 6.56 4.51 29.32
C LEU A 247 7.11 5.47 30.37
N ASP A 248 8.39 5.84 30.27
CA ASP A 248 9.02 6.79 31.19
C ASP A 248 8.55 8.23 30.98
N HIS A 249 8.35 8.65 29.72
CA HIS A 249 7.97 10.02 29.37
C HIS A 249 6.48 10.30 29.52
N ILE A 250 5.62 9.28 29.44
CA ILE A 250 4.19 9.45 29.67
C ILE A 250 3.79 9.40 31.16
N ARG A 251 4.73 9.13 32.07
CA ARG A 251 4.42 9.01 33.50
C ARG A 251 3.80 10.29 34.04
N GLY A 252 2.59 10.16 34.58
CA GLY A 252 1.86 11.28 35.17
C GLY A 252 0.84 11.91 34.23
N TYR A 253 0.87 11.58 32.93
CA TYR A 253 -0.19 11.91 31.99
C TYR A 253 -1.26 10.83 31.98
N ARG A 254 -2.51 11.26 31.83
CA ARG A 254 -3.63 10.36 31.52
C ARG A 254 -3.73 10.27 30.01
N LEU A 255 -3.65 9.05 29.48
CA LEU A 255 -3.92 8.78 28.07
C LEU A 255 -5.29 8.13 27.95
N ASP A 256 -6.14 8.70 27.11
CA ASP A 256 -7.47 8.16 26.75
C ASP A 256 -7.45 7.53 25.34
N CYS A 257 -6.33 7.67 24.62
CA CYS A 257 -6.05 7.09 23.31
C CYS A 257 -4.81 6.18 23.39
N PRO A 258 -4.61 5.26 22.42
CA PRO A 258 -3.53 4.28 22.47
C PRO A 258 -2.14 4.89 22.33
N ILE A 259 -1.14 4.11 22.71
CA ILE A 259 0.27 4.33 22.40
C ILE A 259 0.56 3.66 21.05
N VAL A 260 1.03 4.45 20.09
CA VAL A 260 1.16 4.04 18.70
C VAL A 260 2.62 3.77 18.35
N LEU A 261 2.87 2.59 17.78
CA LEU A 261 4.12 2.30 17.09
C LEU A 261 4.00 2.73 15.63
N ASP A 262 4.77 3.74 15.24
CA ASP A 262 4.81 4.25 13.87
C ASP A 262 5.90 3.49 13.08
N VAL A 263 5.46 2.71 12.09
CA VAL A 263 6.29 1.84 11.26
C VAL A 263 6.28 2.33 9.81
N GLU A 264 7.31 3.07 9.45
CA GLU A 264 7.50 3.60 8.10
C GLU A 264 8.83 3.20 7.49
N LEU A 265 8.91 3.30 6.16
CA LEU A 265 10.18 3.39 5.48
C LEU A 265 10.64 4.83 5.45
N VAL A 266 11.90 5.02 5.79
CA VAL A 266 12.55 6.32 5.66
C VAL A 266 13.01 6.48 4.22
N GLY A 267 12.74 7.64 3.61
CA GLY A 267 13.16 7.93 2.25
C GLY A 267 14.69 7.96 2.09
N GLY A 268 15.17 7.45 0.96
CA GLY A 268 16.60 7.17 0.75
C GLY A 268 17.05 5.95 1.56
N ASP A 269 18.15 5.29 1.17
CA ASP A 269 18.72 4.14 1.91
C ASP A 269 19.31 4.52 3.30
N GLU A 270 18.75 5.54 3.94
CA GLU A 270 19.24 6.18 5.16
C GLU A 270 18.64 5.56 6.43
N GLY A 271 17.46 4.93 6.33
CA GLY A 271 16.81 4.24 7.44
C GLY A 271 17.48 2.91 7.74
N ARG A 272 18.14 2.78 8.90
CA ARG A 272 18.68 1.48 9.37
C ARG A 272 17.60 0.40 9.51
N GLY A 273 16.34 0.81 9.72
CA GLY A 273 15.19 -0.09 9.74
C GLY A 273 14.75 -0.56 8.35
N ASN A 274 15.17 0.07 7.25
CA ASN A 274 14.65 -0.23 5.91
C ASN A 274 15.02 -1.63 5.41
N ALA A 275 16.19 -2.15 5.82
CA ALA A 275 16.72 -3.44 5.36
C ALA A 275 16.20 -4.65 6.18
N LEU A 276 15.37 -4.42 7.20
CA LEU A 276 14.81 -5.50 8.01
C LEU A 276 13.90 -6.39 7.17
N SER A 277 14.03 -7.69 7.39
CA SER A 277 13.03 -8.64 6.90
C SER A 277 11.68 -8.41 7.55
N MET A 278 10.61 -8.87 6.89
CA MET A 278 9.26 -8.84 7.44
C MET A 278 9.18 -9.56 8.80
N GLU A 279 9.88 -10.69 8.95
CA GLU A 279 9.91 -11.46 10.20
C GLU A 279 10.55 -10.67 11.34
N GLU A 280 11.73 -10.07 11.10
CA GLU A 280 12.43 -9.24 12.10
C GLU A 280 11.58 -8.03 12.51
N ARG A 281 11.05 -7.30 11.53
CA ARG A 281 10.24 -6.11 11.81
C ARG A 281 8.99 -6.45 12.59
N THR A 282 8.31 -7.54 12.22
CA THR A 282 7.12 -8.01 12.94
C THR A 282 7.46 -8.40 14.38
N GLN A 283 8.58 -9.10 14.58
CA GLN A 283 9.03 -9.47 15.92
C GLN A 283 9.33 -8.24 16.78
N TYR A 284 10.00 -7.22 16.23
CA TYR A 284 10.33 -6.00 16.96
C TYR A 284 9.09 -5.17 17.27
N ALA A 285 8.13 -5.10 16.33
CA ALA A 285 6.83 -4.50 16.58
C ALA A 285 6.11 -5.18 17.74
N ILE A 286 6.02 -6.52 17.73
CA ILE A 286 5.40 -7.30 18.83
C ILE A 286 6.10 -7.00 20.17
N THR A 287 7.44 -6.98 20.19
CA THR A 287 8.20 -6.68 21.41
C THR A 287 7.89 -5.30 21.98
N PHE A 288 7.75 -4.27 21.13
CA PHE A 288 7.34 -2.94 21.57
C PHE A 288 5.92 -2.98 22.16
N LEU A 289 4.96 -3.53 21.41
CA LEU A 289 3.54 -3.55 21.80
C LEU A 289 3.32 -4.34 23.10
N ASP A 290 3.89 -5.54 23.21
CA ASP A 290 3.79 -6.38 24.41
C ASP A 290 4.37 -5.68 25.65
N THR A 291 5.46 -4.92 25.48
CA THR A 291 6.09 -4.17 26.59
C THR A 291 5.16 -3.07 27.09
N ILE A 292 4.50 -2.34 26.19
CA ILE A 292 3.54 -1.30 26.53
C ILE A 292 2.26 -1.88 27.16
N GLU A 293 1.71 -2.94 26.59
CA GLU A 293 0.50 -3.59 27.10
C GLU A 293 0.71 -4.23 28.47
N ALA A 294 1.89 -4.78 28.73
CA ALA A 294 2.27 -5.29 30.04
C ALA A 294 2.29 -4.18 31.12
N ALA A 295 2.44 -2.90 30.71
CA ALA A 295 2.31 -1.75 31.59
C ALA A 295 0.87 -1.23 31.74
N GLY A 296 -0.10 -1.85 31.03
CA GLY A 296 -1.53 -1.59 31.16
C GLY A 296 -2.09 -0.53 30.20
N TYR A 297 -1.38 -0.20 29.13
CA TYR A 297 -1.83 0.75 28.11
C TYR A 297 -2.29 0.03 26.84
N ASP A 298 -3.31 0.57 26.18
CA ASP A 298 -3.70 0.12 24.85
C ASP A 298 -2.65 0.51 23.82
N THR A 299 -2.43 -0.37 22.82
CA THR A 299 -1.46 -0.13 21.75
C THR A 299 -2.11 -0.11 20.38
N CYS A 300 -1.45 0.54 19.42
CA CYS A 300 -1.85 0.56 18.03
C CYS A 300 -0.61 0.54 17.11
N ILE A 301 -0.73 -0.05 15.94
CA ILE A 301 0.32 -0.03 14.90
C ILE A 301 -0.13 0.93 13.82
N TYR A 302 0.69 1.93 13.52
CA TYR A 302 0.47 2.84 12.41
C TYR A 302 1.29 2.42 11.19
N GLY A 303 0.69 2.57 10.01
CA GLY A 303 1.36 2.37 8.74
C GLY A 303 0.46 2.54 7.52
N ASN A 304 1.08 2.57 6.34
CA ASN A 304 0.37 2.61 5.06
C ASN A 304 0.26 1.21 4.45
N LEU A 305 -0.21 1.14 3.19
CA LEU A 305 -0.41 -0.13 2.49
C LEU A 305 0.89 -0.95 2.36
N LYS A 306 2.03 -0.28 2.12
CA LYS A 306 3.34 -0.93 2.05
C LYS A 306 3.74 -1.48 3.42
N THR A 307 3.50 -0.74 4.50
CA THR A 307 3.76 -1.22 5.86
C THR A 307 3.02 -2.53 6.14
N PHE A 308 1.71 -2.55 5.93
CA PHE A 308 0.89 -3.71 6.29
C PHE A 308 1.01 -4.89 5.32
N LEU A 309 1.34 -4.68 4.05
CA LEU A 309 1.42 -5.78 3.07
C LEU A 309 2.83 -6.31 2.84
N LEU A 310 3.84 -5.44 2.90
CA LEU A 310 5.21 -5.77 2.49
C LEU A 310 6.20 -5.79 3.65
N MET A 311 5.91 -5.07 4.74
CA MET A 311 6.86 -4.92 5.84
C MET A 311 6.49 -5.70 7.10
N LEU A 312 5.20 -5.98 7.31
CA LEU A 312 4.68 -6.69 8.48
C LEU A 312 3.93 -7.96 8.09
N ASP A 313 4.07 -9.00 8.90
CA ASP A 313 3.28 -10.22 8.81
C ASP A 313 1.95 -10.01 9.55
N MET A 314 0.93 -9.57 8.79
CA MET A 314 -0.41 -9.28 9.31
C MET A 314 -1.06 -10.46 10.04
N SER A 315 -0.72 -11.70 9.68
CA SER A 315 -1.29 -12.88 10.34
C SER A 315 -0.90 -12.99 11.82
N LYS A 316 0.21 -12.37 12.22
CA LYS A 316 0.68 -12.29 13.61
C LYS A 316 0.16 -11.06 14.35
N LEU A 317 -0.50 -10.14 13.65
CA LEU A 317 -0.96 -8.84 14.13
C LEU A 317 -2.49 -8.67 13.97
N GLU A 318 -3.20 -9.76 13.70
CA GLU A 318 -4.65 -9.79 13.49
C GLU A 318 -5.39 -9.12 14.67
N ASP A 319 -5.07 -9.55 15.88
CA ASP A 319 -5.67 -9.11 17.14
C ASP A 319 -5.14 -7.74 17.64
N ARG A 320 -4.21 -7.11 16.91
CA ARG A 320 -3.62 -5.82 17.27
C ARG A 320 -4.41 -4.67 16.65
N SER A 321 -4.53 -3.56 17.37
CA SER A 321 -5.16 -2.36 16.82
C SER A 321 -4.33 -1.79 15.66
N LYS A 322 -5.02 -1.30 14.62
CA LYS A 322 -4.39 -0.81 13.38
C LYS A 322 -4.86 0.60 13.05
N TRP A 323 -3.88 1.48 12.82
CA TRP A 323 -4.08 2.80 12.30
C TRP A 323 -3.53 2.85 10.87
N PHE A 324 -4.44 2.83 9.91
CA PHE A 324 -4.09 2.79 8.49
C PHE A 324 -3.97 4.19 7.91
N ALA A 325 -2.89 4.47 7.18
CA ALA A 325 -2.73 5.68 6.38
C ALA A 325 -3.01 5.40 4.90
N GLY A 326 -3.99 6.12 4.35
CA GLY A 326 -4.35 6.05 2.95
C GLY A 326 -5.22 7.24 2.53
N TYR A 327 -4.69 8.09 1.66
CA TYR A 327 -5.27 9.41 1.38
C TYR A 327 -6.29 9.35 0.25
N THR A 328 -7.42 8.72 0.55
CA THR A 328 -8.55 8.47 -0.37
C THR A 328 -9.86 8.91 0.25
N GLN A 329 -10.95 8.96 -0.54
CA GLN A 329 -12.27 9.34 -0.02
C GLN A 329 -12.96 8.24 0.79
N THR A 330 -12.56 6.99 0.58
CA THR A 330 -12.96 5.82 1.37
C THR A 330 -11.74 4.93 1.63
N PRO A 331 -11.74 4.08 2.67
CA PRO A 331 -10.61 3.24 2.98
C PRO A 331 -10.34 2.22 1.87
N TYR A 332 -9.14 2.26 1.29
CA TYR A 332 -8.72 1.25 0.31
C TYR A 332 -8.21 -0.05 0.96
N PHE A 333 -7.86 0.00 2.24
CA PHE A 333 -7.38 -1.14 3.01
C PHE A 333 -8.55 -1.97 3.51
N PRO A 334 -8.75 -3.22 3.07
CA PRO A 334 -9.98 -3.98 3.30
C PRO A 334 -10.03 -4.63 4.68
N TYR A 335 -8.90 -4.69 5.38
CA TYR A 335 -8.79 -5.39 6.66
C TYR A 335 -9.27 -4.53 7.82
N ALA A 336 -9.56 -5.18 8.95
CA ALA A 336 -9.98 -4.52 10.17
C ALA A 336 -8.98 -3.42 10.55
N MET A 337 -9.51 -2.24 10.83
CA MET A 337 -8.74 -1.08 11.25
C MET A 337 -9.57 -0.25 12.23
N ASP A 338 -8.84 0.38 13.13
CA ASP A 338 -9.40 1.16 14.22
C ASP A 338 -9.39 2.64 13.91
N ILE A 339 -8.30 3.11 13.34
CA ILE A 339 -8.08 4.50 12.95
C ILE A 339 -7.71 4.53 11.47
N TRP A 340 -8.23 5.51 10.74
CA TRP A 340 -7.86 5.77 9.36
C TRP A 340 -7.40 7.22 9.18
N GLN A 341 -6.13 7.41 8.82
CA GLN A 341 -5.59 8.69 8.37
C GLN A 341 -5.93 8.88 6.90
N TYR A 342 -6.86 9.79 6.61
CA TYR A 342 -7.38 9.99 5.26
C TYR A 342 -6.79 11.22 4.57
N THR A 343 -6.04 12.05 5.28
CA THR A 343 -5.35 13.21 4.70
C THR A 343 -4.16 13.63 5.54
N ASP A 344 -3.11 14.06 4.85
CA ASP A 344 -1.90 14.72 5.38
C ASP A 344 -1.90 16.24 5.15
N THR A 345 -2.93 16.75 4.48
CA THR A 345 -3.06 18.15 4.01
C THR A 345 -4.32 18.81 4.58
N GLY A 346 -4.79 18.28 5.71
CA GLY A 346 -5.95 18.77 6.42
C GLY A 346 -5.76 20.17 7.00
N ARG A 347 -6.88 20.81 7.37
CA ARG A 347 -6.89 22.14 7.98
C ARG A 347 -7.74 22.15 9.25
N VAL A 348 -7.16 22.67 10.32
CA VAL A 348 -7.76 22.78 11.66
C VAL A 348 -7.44 24.16 12.22
N ASP A 349 -8.45 24.88 12.74
CA ASP A 349 -8.22 26.16 13.40
C ASP A 349 -7.28 25.98 14.60
N GLY A 350 -6.33 26.89 14.73
CA GLY A 350 -5.27 26.81 15.72
C GLY A 350 -3.97 26.14 15.24
N ILE A 351 -3.97 25.48 14.08
CA ILE A 351 -2.76 24.94 13.46
C ILE A 351 -2.41 25.72 12.20
N SER A 352 -1.16 26.17 12.10
CA SER A 352 -0.67 26.83 10.89
C SER A 352 -0.12 25.79 9.94
N GLY A 353 -0.68 25.69 8.74
CA GLY A 353 -0.20 24.72 7.74
C GLY A 353 -1.09 23.49 7.64
N ASP A 354 -0.50 22.44 7.11
CA ASP A 354 -1.13 21.15 6.91
C ASP A 354 -1.06 20.32 8.21
N VAL A 355 -2.11 19.54 8.46
CA VAL A 355 -2.18 18.60 9.58
C VAL A 355 -2.82 17.30 9.14
N ASP A 356 -2.32 16.21 9.68
CA ASP A 356 -2.85 14.88 9.49
C ASP A 356 -4.21 14.76 10.19
N ILE A 357 -5.24 14.32 9.46
CA ILE A 357 -6.60 14.13 10.01
C ILE A 357 -7.04 12.68 9.87
N ASN A 358 -7.61 12.20 10.96
CA ASN A 358 -7.94 10.82 11.19
C ASN A 358 -9.42 10.64 11.55
N ILE A 359 -9.96 9.49 11.17
CA ILE A 359 -11.22 8.97 11.70
C ILE A 359 -10.90 7.84 12.65
N ARG A 360 -11.31 7.94 13.92
CA ARG A 360 -11.39 6.79 14.83
C ARG A 360 -12.80 6.23 14.77
N PHE A 361 -12.94 4.98 14.34
CA PHE A 361 -14.18 4.23 14.41
C PHE A 361 -14.43 3.72 15.83
N VAL A 362 -15.57 4.03 16.40
CA VAL A 362 -15.98 3.60 17.74
C VAL A 362 -17.18 2.67 17.59
N THR A 363 -16.93 1.37 17.68
CA THR A 363 -17.98 0.34 17.66
C THR A 363 -18.69 0.32 19.02
N GLY A 364 -20.03 0.26 19.00
CA GLY A 364 -20.81 0.17 20.23
C GLY A 364 -20.70 -1.24 20.83
N GLU A 365 -20.46 -1.33 22.15
CA GLU A 365 -20.59 -2.58 22.92
C GLU A 365 -22.01 -3.16 22.91
#